data_AF-A0A9D1MNN8-F1
#
_entry.id   AF-A0A9D1MNN8-F1
#
_cell.length_a   1.000
_cell.length_b   1.000
_cell.length_c   1.000
_cell.angle_alpha   90.00
_cell.angle_beta   90.00
_cell.angle_gamma   90.00
#
_symmetry.space_group_name_H-M   'P 1'
#
loop_
_entity.id
_entity.type
_entity.pdbx_description
1 polymer ?
#
loop_
_entity_poly.entity_id
_entity_poly.type
_entity_poly.pdbx_seq_one_letter_code
_entity_poly.pdbx_strand_id
1 'polypeptide(L)' 'MGKALVIGCGGVASVAIHKCCQNSEVFEEIMIASRTKSKCDALKAKLDGGKTKIYTAQVDADNVDELIALINEF' A
#
# COMPACT_ATOMS: atom_id res chain seq x y z
N MET A 1 -2.49 6.33 -15.60
CA MET A 1 -1.57 5.90 -14.54
C MET A 1 -2.40 5.32 -13.41
N GLY A 2 -2.27 4.01 -13.17
CA GLY A 2 -3.08 3.33 -12.16
C GLY A 2 -2.41 3.33 -10.78
N LYS A 3 -2.97 4.11 -9.86
CA LYS A 3 -2.56 4.17 -8.45
C LYS A 3 -3.57 3.43 -7.58
N ALA A 4 -3.09 2.66 -6.61
CA ALA A 4 -3.94 2.02 -5.60
C ALA A 4 -3.46 2.35 -4.18
N LEU A 5 -4.40 2.80 -3.34
CA LEU A 5 -4.18 2.97 -1.91
C LEU A 5 -4.82 1.79 -1.17
N VAL A 6 -4.01 1.02 -0.44
CA VAL A 6 -4.46 -0.11 0.37
C VAL A 6 -4.30 0.23 1.84
N ILE A 7 -5.42 0.31 2.55
CA ILE A 7 -5.46 0.56 4.00
C ILE A 7 -5.62 -0.78 4.72
N GLY A 8 -4.56 -1.18 5.42
CA GLY A 8 -4.43 -2.46 6.11
C GLY A 8 -3.33 -3.33 5.49
N CYS A 9 -2.52 -3.96 6.34
CA CYS A 9 -1.43 -4.87 5.95
C CYS A 9 -1.53 -6.22 6.68
N GLY A 10 -2.75 -6.76 6.77
CA GLY A 10 -3.03 -8.10 7.30
C GLY A 10 -2.85 -9.21 6.26
N GLY A 11 -3.17 -10.45 6.61
CA GLY A 11 -2.98 -11.62 5.72
C GLY A 11 -3.69 -11.50 4.36
N VAL A 12 -4.95 -11.07 4.35
CA VAL A 12 -5.73 -10.89 3.12
C VAL A 12 -5.16 -9.75 2.27
N ALA A 13 -4.85 -8.61 2.89
CA ALA A 13 -4.26 -7.47 2.20
C ALA A 13 -2.91 -7.84 1.56
N SER A 14 -2.08 -8.63 2.24
CA SER A 14 -0.83 -9.14 1.68
C SER A 14 -1.06 -9.87 0.36
N VAL A 15 -2.02 -10.82 0.32
CA VAL A 15 -2.35 -11.57 -0.90
C VAL A 15 -2.88 -10.65 -2.00
N ALA A 16 -3.77 -9.71 -1.66
CA ALA A 16 -4.29 -8.74 -2.62
C ALA A 16 -3.17 -7.89 -3.25
N ILE A 17 -2.24 -7.39 -2.44
CA ILE A 17 -1.10 -6.60 -2.91
C ILE A 17 -0.18 -7.45 -3.79
N HIS A 18 0.12 -8.71 -3.43
CA HIS A 18 0.86 -9.64 -4.30
C HIS A 18 0.21 -9.77 -5.69
N LYS A 19 -1.13 -9.86 -5.74
CA LYS A 19 -1.87 -9.94 -7.01
C LYS A 19 -1.87 -8.65 -7.79
N CYS A 20 -1.92 -7.50 -7.12
CA CYS A 20 -1.80 -6.20 -7.77
C CYS A 20 -0.41 -6.03 -8.42
N CYS A 21 0.67 -6.40 -7.70
CA CYS A 21 2.02 -6.37 -8.26
C CYS A 21 2.21 -7.32 -9.46
N GLN A 22 1.48 -8.44 -9.51
CA GLN A 22 1.47 -9.34 -10.68
C GLN A 22 0.76 -8.72 -11.89
N ASN A 23 -0.11 -7.73 -11.69
CA ASN A 23 -0.81 -7.00 -12.74
C ASN A 23 -0.28 -5.55 -12.85
N SER A 24 1.05 -5.42 -12.95
CA SER A 24 1.77 -4.14 -12.88
C SER A 24 1.46 -3.16 -14.02
N GLU A 25 0.82 -3.63 -15.10
CA GLU A 25 0.34 -2.77 -16.20
C GLU A 25 -0.90 -1.96 -15.80
N VAL A 26 -1.67 -2.46 -14.83
CA VAL A 26 -2.83 -1.76 -14.26
C VAL A 26 -2.47 -1.08 -12.95
N PHE A 27 -1.68 -1.72 -12.09
CA PHE A 27 -1.26 -1.19 -10.79
C PHE A 27 0.21 -0.79 -10.86
N GLU A 28 0.45 0.39 -11.42
CA GLU A 28 1.80 0.94 -11.58
C GLU A 28 2.38 1.39 -10.23
N GLU A 29 1.53 1.93 -9.34
CA GLU A 29 1.93 2.40 -8.01
C GLU A 29 0.94 1.95 -6.93
N ILE A 30 1.47 1.49 -5.79
CA ILE A 30 0.68 1.05 -4.64
C ILE A 30 1.19 1.73 -3.36
N MET A 31 0.29 2.36 -2.61
CA MET A 31 0.52 2.77 -1.23
C MET A 31 -0.03 1.71 -0.28
N ILE A 32 0.82 1.19 0.61
CA ILE A 32 0.41 0.30 1.69
C ILE A 32 0.43 1.10 2.99
N ALA A 33 -0.75 1.38 3.52
CA ALA A 33 -0.90 2.15 4.74
C ALA A 33 -1.51 1.31 5.86
N SER A 34 -1.04 1.46 7.09
CA SER A 34 -1.57 0.75 8.26
C SER A 34 -1.13 1.45 9.54
N ARG A 35 -1.83 1.20 10.65
CA ARG A 35 -1.41 1.68 11.99
C ARG A 35 0.01 1.24 12.33
N THR A 36 0.41 0.04 11.92
CA THR A 36 1.76 -0.50 12.14
C THR A 36 2.61 -0.40 10.87
N LYS A 37 3.30 0.72 10.67
CA LYS A 37 4.11 0.97 9.46
C LYS A 37 5.16 -0.10 9.19
N SER A 38 5.78 -0.66 10.23
CA SER A 38 6.80 -1.71 10.08
C SER A 38 6.27 -2.97 9.37
N LYS A 39 4.98 -3.29 9.48
CA LYS A 39 4.35 -4.38 8.71
C LYS A 39 4.25 -4.04 7.22
N CYS A 40 3.90 -2.80 6.89
CA CYS A 40 3.89 -2.31 5.50
C CYS A 40 5.30 -2.37 4.90
N ASP A 41 6.30 -1.87 5.64
CA ASP A 41 7.70 -1.87 5.21
C ASP A 41 8.23 -3.29 4.96
N ALA A 42 7.89 -4.23 5.85
CA ALA A 42 8.26 -5.64 5.68
C ALA A 42 7.59 -6.27 4.44
N LEU A 43 6.34 -5.92 4.12
CA LEU A 43 5.68 -6.40 2.91
C LEU A 43 6.29 -5.78 1.64
N LYS A 44 6.59 -4.48 1.66
CA LYS A 44 7.33 -3.81 0.58
C LYS A 44 8.65 -4.50 0.30
N ALA A 45 9.44 -4.80 1.33
CA ALA A 45 10.73 -5.48 1.18
C ALA A 45 10.59 -6.88 0.55
N LYS A 46 9.52 -7.62 0.85
CA LYS A 46 9.23 -8.94 0.24
C LYS A 46 8.81 -8.85 -1.22
N LEU A 47 8.30 -7.71 -1.65
CA LEU A 47 7.78 -7.45 -2.99
C LEU A 47 8.73 -6.61 -3.84
N ASP A 48 9.91 -6.29 -3.29
CA ASP A 48 10.90 -5.46 -3.95
C ASP A 48 11.45 -6.14 -5.22
N GLY A 49 11.93 -5.33 -6.16
CA GLY A 49 12.41 -5.79 -7.48
C GLY A 49 11.31 -6.02 -8.53
N GLY A 50 10.04 -5.78 -8.19
CA GLY A 50 8.92 -5.77 -9.14
C GLY A 50 8.83 -4.48 -9.98
N LYS A 51 7.95 -4.49 -10.98
CA LYS A 51 7.65 -3.30 -11.82
C LYS A 51 6.77 -2.28 -11.11
N THR A 52 5.90 -2.73 -10.21
CA THR A 52 5.00 -1.86 -9.43
C THR A 52 5.81 -1.13 -8.35
N LYS A 53 5.69 0.20 -8.30
CA LYS A 53 6.31 1.01 -7.24
C LYS A 53 5.49 0.91 -5.97
N ILE A 54 6.14 0.58 -4.85
CA ILE A 54 5.47 0.43 -3.57
C ILE A 54 5.92 1.53 -2.60
N TYR A 55 4.93 2.23 -2.06
CA TYR A 55 5.06 3.23 -1.00
C TYR A 55 4.47 2.68 0.29
N THR A 56 4.93 3.21 1.42
CA THR A 56 4.44 2.79 2.74
C THR A 56 4.19 4.00 3.60
N ALA A 57 3.06 3.99 4.30
CA ALA A 57 2.67 5.06 5.21
C ALA A 57 2.14 4.46 6.52
N GLN A 58 2.20 5.27 7.58
CA GLN A 58 1.39 5.03 8.76
C GLN A 58 0.08 5.80 8.60
N VAL A 59 -1.03 5.17 8.97
CA VAL A 59 -2.33 5.85 9.07
C VAL A 59 -3.20 5.13 10.09
N ASP A 60 -3.92 5.89 10.91
CA ASP A 60 -5.06 5.36 11.65
C ASP A 60 -6.34 5.50 10.82
N ALA A 61 -6.96 4.36 10.47
CA ALA A 61 -8.17 4.35 9.65
C ALA A 61 -9.41 4.86 10.41
N ASP A 62 -9.33 4.95 11.74
CA ASP A 62 -10.38 5.58 12.56
C ASP A 62 -10.22 7.11 12.63
N ASN A 63 -9.12 7.67 12.10
CA ASN A 63 -8.86 9.11 12.05
C ASN A 63 -9.11 9.67 10.63
N VAL A 64 -10.21 10.39 10.48
CA VAL A 64 -10.65 10.97 9.18
C VAL A 64 -9.64 11.97 8.61
N ASP A 65 -9.01 12.79 9.44
CA ASP A 65 -8.08 13.82 8.97
C ASP A 65 -6.78 13.20 8.43
N GLU A 66 -6.28 12.16 9.09
CA GLU A 66 -5.13 11.39 8.59
C GLU A 66 -5.43 10.70 7.27
N LEU A 67 -6.64 10.14 7.12
CA LEU A 67 -7.08 9.53 5.85
C LEU A 67 -7.15 10.56 4.73
N ILE A 68 -7.74 11.73 4.99
CA ILE A 68 -7.82 12.83 4.01
C ILE A 68 -6.42 13.30 3.61
N ALA A 69 -5.53 13.50 4.58
CA ALA A 69 -4.16 13.93 4.31
C ALA A 69 -3.43 12.91 3.41
N LEU A 70 -3.50 11.62 3.76
CA LEU A 70 -2.85 10.56 3.00
C LEU A 70 -3.41 10.41 1.58
N ILE A 71 -4.74 10.49 1.41
CA ILE A 71 -5.38 10.41 0.09
C ILE A 71 -4.96 11.57 -0.81
N ASN A 72 -4.80 12.78 -0.25
CA ASN A 72 -4.39 13.95 -1.04
C ASN A 72 -2.89 13.98 -1.35
N GLU A 73 -2.04 13.42 -0.49
CA GLU A 73 -0.59 13.36 -0.70
C GLU A 73 -0.18 12.32 -1.75
N PHE A 74 -0.96 11.24 -1.89
CA PHE A 74 -0.62 10.08 -2.72
C PHE A 74 -1.21 10.11 -4.14
#